data_AF-A0A9Q0SV24-F1
#
_entry.id   AF-A0A9Q0SV24-F1
#
_cell.length_a   1.000
_cell.length_b   1.000
_cell.length_c   1.000
_cell.angle_alpha   90.00
_cell.angle_beta   90.00
_cell.angle_gamma   90.00
#
_symmetry.space_group_name_H-M   'P 1'
#
loop_
_entity.id
_entity.type
_entity.pdbx_description
1 polymer ?
#
loop_
_entity_poly.entity_id
_entity_poly.type
_entity_poly.pdbx_seq_one_letter_code
_entity_poly.pdbx_strand_id
1 'polypeptide(L)'
;MLSGKDVYQNGGLHTGSSQNAFSNLPTYSCNCIGEVVRLSSLTDQICFGIIKRYDEYSRKHSIMFEDGTVKFLDMSKEDWEF
;
A
#
# COMPACT_ATOMS: atom_id res chain seq x y z
N MET A 1 17.26 -39.29 11.65
CA MET A 1 17.54 -38.35 10.55
C MET A 1 16.21 -37.87 9.97
N LEU A 2 16.12 -36.55 9.76
CA LEU A 2 15.15 -35.81 8.94
C LEU A 2 13.70 -35.70 9.43
N SER A 3 13.37 -34.51 9.97
CA SER A 3 12.03 -33.92 9.98
C SER A 3 12.23 -32.43 10.23
N GLY A 4 11.79 -31.46 9.44
CA GLY A 4 11.08 -31.38 8.17
C GLY A 4 11.18 -29.88 7.84
N LYS A 5 11.40 -29.52 6.57
CA LYS A 5 11.68 -28.15 6.15
C LYS A 5 10.44 -27.27 6.36
N ASP A 6 10.51 -26.27 7.23
CA ASP A 6 9.54 -25.18 7.28
C ASP A 6 9.73 -24.29 6.05
N VAL A 7 9.01 -24.62 4.99
CA VAL A 7 8.90 -23.78 3.78
C VAL A 7 7.86 -22.72 4.08
N TYR A 8 8.32 -21.49 4.33
CA TYR A 8 7.45 -20.32 4.32
C TYR A 8 6.76 -20.21 2.96
N GLN A 9 5.47 -20.52 2.93
CA GLN A 9 4.64 -20.25 1.77
C GLN A 9 4.38 -18.75 1.73
N ASN A 10 5.16 -18.03 0.91
CA ASN A 10 4.74 -16.70 0.48
C ASN A 10 3.42 -16.86 -0.27
N GLY A 11 2.36 -16.27 0.30
CA GLY A 11 1.01 -16.32 -0.24
C GLY A 11 1.00 -15.98 -1.72
N GLY A 12 0.32 -16.85 -2.49
CA GLY A 12 0.26 -16.78 -3.94
C GLY A 12 -0.20 -15.40 -4.42
N LEU A 13 0.55 -14.88 -5.39
CA LEU A 13 0.20 -13.71 -6.17
C LEU A 13 -1.08 -14.02 -6.96
N HIS A 14 -2.25 -13.80 -6.38
CA HIS A 14 -3.48 -13.82 -7.15
C HIS A 14 -3.55 -12.48 -7.87
N THR A 15 -2.98 -12.47 -9.08
CA THR A 15 -3.13 -11.42 -10.09
C THR A 15 -4.62 -11.32 -10.45
N GLY A 16 -5.37 -10.61 -9.61
CA GLY A 16 -6.73 -10.18 -9.88
C GLY A 16 -6.68 -8.86 -10.62
N SER A 17 -6.93 -8.92 -11.93
CA SER A 17 -7.20 -7.78 -12.80
C SER A 17 -8.18 -6.80 -12.13
N SER A 18 -7.71 -5.68 -11.58
CA SER A 18 -8.55 -4.54 -11.24
C SER A 18 -8.60 -3.62 -12.46
N GLN A 19 -9.73 -3.65 -13.15
CA GLN A 19 -9.96 -2.83 -14.32
C GLN A 19 -9.88 -1.36 -13.94
N ASN A 20 -9.01 -0.66 -14.64
CA ASN A 20 -8.86 0.78 -14.63
C ASN A 20 -10.17 1.41 -15.14
N ALA A 21 -11.11 1.66 -14.24
CA ALA A 21 -12.35 2.36 -14.52
C ALA A 21 -12.25 3.77 -13.92
N PHE A 22 -11.68 4.69 -14.72
CA PHE A 22 -11.94 6.10 -14.56
C PHE A 22 -13.45 6.33 -14.71
N SER A 23 -14.16 6.46 -13.60
CA SER A 23 -15.49 7.05 -13.59
C SER A 23 -15.60 8.01 -12.41
N ASN A 24 -15.84 9.27 -12.73
CA ASN A 24 -16.11 10.37 -11.82
C ASN A 24 -17.31 10.10 -10.89
N LEU A 25 -17.12 9.30 -9.83
CA LEU A 25 -18.12 9.08 -8.79
C LEU A 25 -17.42 8.95 -7.43
N PRO A 26 -17.90 9.59 -6.35
CA PRO A 26 -17.32 9.48 -5.02
C PRO A 26 -17.68 8.13 -4.40
N THR A 27 -17.08 7.06 -4.91
CA THR A 27 -17.13 5.71 -4.33
C THR A 27 -16.16 5.65 -3.17
N TYR A 28 -16.68 5.94 -1.98
CA TYR A 28 -16.01 5.67 -0.72
C TYR A 28 -15.68 4.17 -0.59
N SER A 29 -14.40 3.90 -0.35
CA SER A 29 -13.78 2.62 0.04
C SER A 29 -13.63 1.53 -1.04
N CYS A 30 -12.94 1.83 -2.13
CA CYS A 30 -12.05 0.80 -2.68
C CYS A 30 -11.01 0.49 -1.59
N ASN A 31 -10.98 -0.74 -1.08
CA ASN A 31 -9.97 -1.13 -0.09
C ASN A 31 -8.57 -1.00 -0.72
N CYS A 32 -7.87 0.09 -0.41
CA CYS A 32 -6.55 0.39 -0.96
C CYS A 32 -5.41 -0.35 -0.24
N ILE A 33 -5.72 -1.23 0.71
CA ILE A 33 -4.70 -2.05 1.37
C ILE A 33 -4.06 -2.99 0.35
N GLY A 34 -2.73 -2.93 0.26
CA GLY A 34 -1.92 -3.69 -0.70
C GLY A 34 -1.53 -2.88 -1.94
N GLU A 35 -2.16 -1.74 -2.20
CA GLU A 35 -1.80 -0.86 -3.31
C GLU A 35 -0.42 -0.21 -3.10
N VAL A 36 0.28 -0.02 -4.21
CA VAL A 36 1.56 0.72 -4.25
C VAL A 36 1.25 2.20 -4.41
N VAL A 37 1.90 3.02 -3.60
CA VAL A 37 1.82 4.48 -3.68
C VAL A 37 3.18 5.05 -4.04
N ARG A 38 3.16 6.10 -4.86
CA ARG A 38 4.32 6.92 -5.19
C ARG A 38 4.28 8.20 -4.37
N LEU A 39 5.36 8.49 -3.64
CA LEU A 39 5.48 9.66 -2.77
C LEU A 39 6.64 10.54 -3.23
N SER A 40 6.40 11.84 -3.40
CA SER A 40 7.45 12.83 -3.53
C SER A 40 7.98 13.23 -2.14
N SER A 41 9.23 12.90 -1.85
CA SER A 41 9.93 13.36 -0.64
C SER A 41 10.27 14.86 -0.75
N LEU A 42 10.48 15.51 0.40
CA LEU A 42 11.00 16.88 0.52
C LEU A 42 12.36 17.09 -0.18
N THR A 43 13.08 16.01 -0.47
CA THR A 43 14.39 16.03 -1.15
C THR A 43 14.28 15.79 -2.66
N ASP A 44 13.10 15.98 -3.25
CA ASP A 44 12.78 15.65 -4.65
C ASP A 44 13.05 14.18 -5.05
N GLN A 45 13.21 13.31 -4.05
CA GLN A 45 13.36 11.88 -4.27
C GLN A 45 11.98 11.24 -4.30
N ILE A 46 11.75 10.42 -5.33
CA ILE A 46 10.55 9.61 -5.44
C ILE A 46 10.76 8.36 -4.59
N CYS A 47 9.82 8.09 -3.70
CA CYS A 47 9.78 6.87 -2.91
C CYS A 47 8.52 6.07 -3.24
N PHE A 48 8.63 4.75 -3.20
CA PHE A 48 7.48 3.86 -3.32
C PHE A 48 7.19 3.18 -1.99
N GLY A 49 5.91 2.90 -1.75
CA GLY A 49 5.49 2.17 -0.57
C GLY A 49 4.19 1.41 -0.80
N ILE A 50 3.89 0.46 0.09
CA ILE A 50 2.67 -0.34 0.06
C ILE A 50 1.80 0.04 1.24
N ILE A 51 0.52 0.30 0.98
CA ILE A 51 -0.46 0.58 2.02
C ILE A 51 -0.74 -0.71 2.80
N LYS A 52 -0.49 -0.71 4.11
CA LYS A 52 -0.66 -1.90 4.97
C LYS A 52 -1.94 -1.87 5.80
N ARG A 53 -2.34 -0.70 6.30
CA ARG A 53 -3.54 -0.54 7.14
C ARG A 53 -4.07 0.88 7.10
N TYR A 54 -5.35 1.03 7.43
CA TYR A 54 -5.97 2.31 7.75
C TYR A 54 -6.29 2.36 9.24
N ASP A 55 -5.93 3.45 9.90
CA ASP A 55 -6.33 3.75 11.27
C ASP A 55 -7.42 4.81 11.24
N GLU A 56 -8.64 4.41 11.63
CA GLU A 56 -9.82 5.27 11.63
C GLU A 56 -9.75 6.38 12.68
N TYR A 57 -9.04 6.16 13.79
CA TYR A 57 -8.94 7.13 14.88
C TYR A 57 -8.05 8.31 14.48
N SER A 58 -6.88 8.02 13.93
CA SER A 58 -5.97 9.07 13.42
C SER A 58 -6.30 9.51 11.99
N ARG A 59 -7.16 8.77 11.29
CA ARG A 59 -7.46 8.90 9.86
C ARG A 59 -6.21 8.81 8.97
N LYS A 60 -5.25 7.96 9.35
CA LYS A 60 -3.98 7.77 8.63
C LYS A 60 -3.83 6.36 8.09
N HIS A 61 -3.12 6.25 6.98
CA HIS A 61 -2.67 4.99 6.42
C HIS A 61 -1.26 4.67 6.89
N SER A 62 -1.00 3.42 7.27
CA SER A 62 0.38 2.96 7.44
C SER A 62 0.93 2.48 6.11
N ILE A 63 2.05 3.06 5.69
CA ILE A 63 2.72 2.74 4.43
C ILE A 63 4.08 2.12 4.75
N MET A 64 4.36 0.95 4.18
CA MET A 64 5.65 0.28 4.25
C MET A 64 6.48 0.64 3.01
N PHE A 65 7.61 1.28 3.21
CA PHE A 65 8.52 1.71 2.15
C PHE A 65 9.51 0.60 1.76
N GLU A 66 10.22 0.81 0.67
CA GLU A 66 11.24 -0.10 0.13
C GLU A 66 12.38 -0.39 1.12
N ASP A 67 12.69 0.54 2.01
CA ASP A 67 13.70 0.39 3.07
C ASP A 67 13.19 -0.43 4.27
N GLY A 68 11.93 -0.89 4.24
CA GLY A 68 11.27 -1.62 5.32
C GLY A 68 10.70 -0.71 6.42
N THR A 69 10.90 0.61 6.34
CA THR A 69 10.34 1.56 7.29
C THR A 69 8.83 1.66 7.12
N VAL A 70 8.10 1.82 8.23
CA VAL A 70 6.66 2.07 8.21
C VAL A 70 6.38 3.51 8.67
N LYS A 71 5.62 4.28 7.89
CA LYS A 71 5.16 5.63 8.28
C LYS A 71 3.64 5.73 8.24
N PHE A 72 3.10 6.61 9.06
CA PHE A 72 1.67 6.93 9.12
C PHE A 72 1.40 8.23 8.40
N LEU A 73 0.68 8.16 7.28
CA LEU A 73 0.42 9.30 6.42
C LEU A 73 -1.07 9.54 6.28
N ASP A 74 -1.45 10.81 6.33
CA ASP A 74 -2.81 11.23 6.02
C ASP A 74 -2.94 11.38 4.51
N MET A 75 -3.36 10.31 3.86
CA MET A 75 -3.49 10.26 2.40
C MET A 75 -4.55 11.22 1.83
N SER A 76 -5.35 11.91 2.66
CA SER A 76 -6.29 12.92 2.16
C SER A 76 -5.66 14.28 1.90
N LYS A 77 -4.42 14.51 2.36
CA LYS A 77 -3.75 15.83 2.32
C LYS A 77 -2.58 15.91 1.36
N GLU A 78 -2.20 14.80 0.77
CA GLU A 78 -1.00 14.68 -0.05
C GLU A 78 -1.44 14.55 -1.52
N ASP A 79 -0.73 15.23 -2.42
CA ASP A 79 -0.96 15.14 -3.85
C ASP A 79 -0.37 13.82 -4.38
N TRP A 80 -1.24 12.81 -4.58
CA TRP A 80 -0.84 11.49 -5.07
C TRP A 80 -1.01 11.36 -6.58
N GLU A 81 0.03 10.89 -7.27
CA GLU A 81 -0.11 10.34 -8.61
C GLU A 81 -0.25 8.81 -8.51
N PHE A 82 -1.40 8.29 -8.92
CA PHE A 82 -1.74 6.86 -8.93
C PHE A 82 -1.32 6.19 -10.24
#